data_AF-A0A7T1I367-F1
#
_entry.id   AF-A0A7T1I367-F1
#
_cell.length_a   1.000
_cell.length_b   1.000
_cell.length_c   1.000
_cell.angle_alpha   90.00
_cell.angle_beta   90.00
_cell.angle_gamma   90.00
#
_symmetry.space_group_name_H-M   'P 1'
#
loop_
_entity.id
_entity.type
_entity.pdbx_description
1 polymer ?
#
loop_
_entity_poly.entity_id
_entity_poly.type
_entity_poly.pdbx_seq_one_letter_code
_entity_poly.pdbx_strand_id
1 'polypeptide(L)'
;MLLNAFDVDPGAAERNLELRAGELFALGLQADLLVVSAYAGNYDPVPGTLVARLQETCGLKLGTLPRALDLTGGPVGAWVSPPLAEQLPDDRWPRNSRTRFGRIAVVESPATAPDPAASAPPNAWPAFQQLFCLLALLPLHGIDCPSVATPLLSAGNQGVQPERLFPALLERCRDGFRHVPDLERLVLFDRQRAPLEQLATRIDEELQRNPSERQLLDLAGRGLAPHELLAALQSFSRRHPELDVEGDVAELVHQLGGLQTTAVALGLHGRRLVERLVRQRLGWRRGTLYQGLQVLTREQVNPWILSCLHQVRVFGNWMGHPSRSGARRAVTPIDVTAMLAALQRVLEDYPWGRA
;
A
#
# COMPACT_ATOMS: atom_id res chain seq x y z
N MET A 1 -9.67 5.54 -4.60
CA MET A 1 -8.78 6.46 -5.33
C MET A 1 -7.52 6.69 -4.52
N LEU A 2 -6.34 6.54 -5.12
CA LEU A 2 -5.08 6.90 -4.48
C LEU A 2 -4.97 8.43 -4.35
N LEU A 3 -4.72 8.91 -3.14
CA LEU A 3 -4.55 10.33 -2.83
C LEU A 3 -3.07 10.71 -2.75
N ASN A 4 -2.26 9.87 -2.11
CA ASN A 4 -0.83 10.09 -1.97
C ASN A 4 -0.12 8.75 -1.77
N ALA A 5 1.16 8.69 -2.11
CA ALA A 5 2.02 7.57 -1.80
C ALA A 5 3.47 8.04 -1.64
N PHE A 6 4.22 7.38 -0.75
CA PHE A 6 5.61 7.77 -0.46
C PHE A 6 6.40 6.64 0.17
N ASP A 7 7.72 6.67 -0.05
CA ASP A 7 8.67 5.75 0.58
C ASP A 7 9.04 6.27 1.98
N VAL A 8 8.87 5.43 3.00
CA VAL A 8 9.12 5.81 4.41
C VAL A 8 10.61 5.71 4.76
N ASP A 9 11.34 4.80 4.12
CA ASP A 9 12.80 4.69 4.25
C ASP A 9 13.47 4.69 2.87
N PRO A 10 14.14 5.78 2.46
CA PRO A 10 14.82 5.86 1.17
C PRO A 10 15.98 4.86 0.99
N GLY A 11 16.49 4.28 2.08
CA GLY A 11 17.59 3.31 2.06
C GLY A 11 17.13 1.85 2.03
N ALA A 12 15.90 1.57 2.47
CA ALA A 12 15.33 0.23 2.45
C ALA A 12 14.40 0.08 1.24
N ALA A 13 14.68 -0.88 0.37
CA ALA A 13 13.76 -1.18 -0.72
C ALA A 13 12.40 -1.62 -0.17
N GLU A 14 11.34 -1.21 -0.86
CA GLU A 14 9.95 -1.65 -0.68
C GLU A 14 9.23 -1.21 0.58
N ARG A 15 9.51 -0.04 1.17
CA ARG A 15 8.73 0.46 2.31
C ARG A 15 7.88 1.67 1.94
N ASN A 16 6.63 1.42 1.53
CA ASN A 16 5.72 2.47 1.09
C ASN A 16 4.48 2.63 1.97
N LEU A 17 4.08 3.88 2.14
CA LEU A 17 2.82 4.28 2.74
C LEU A 17 1.91 4.87 1.66
N GLU A 18 0.73 4.30 1.48
CA GLU A 18 -0.28 4.74 0.52
C GLU A 18 -1.50 5.31 1.26
N LEU A 19 -2.06 6.41 0.77
CA LEU A 19 -3.33 6.99 1.24
C LEU A 19 -4.40 6.78 0.17
N ARG A 20 -5.50 6.10 0.49
CA ARG A 20 -6.58 5.82 -0.47
C ARG A 20 -7.96 6.22 0.06
N ALA A 21 -8.66 7.09 -0.66
CA ALA A 21 -10.04 7.46 -0.33
C ALA A 21 -11.06 6.67 -1.15
N GLY A 22 -12.08 6.13 -0.49
CA GLY A 22 -13.21 5.45 -1.10
C GLY A 22 -13.72 4.25 -0.30
N GLU A 23 -14.81 3.66 -0.78
CA GLU A 23 -15.38 2.43 -0.25
C GLU A 23 -14.43 1.24 -0.42
N LEU A 24 -14.21 0.43 0.63
CA LEU A 24 -13.21 -0.66 0.65
C LEU A 24 -13.24 -1.54 -0.61
N PHE A 25 -14.42 -2.02 -1.00
CA PHE A 25 -14.56 -2.91 -2.16
C PHE A 25 -14.46 -2.22 -3.52
N ALA A 26 -14.49 -0.89 -3.56
CA ALA A 26 -14.24 -0.09 -4.75
C ALA A 26 -12.75 0.33 -4.88
N LEU A 27 -11.93 0.12 -3.84
CA LEU A 27 -10.53 0.56 -3.82
C LEU A 27 -9.57 -0.37 -4.58
N GLY A 28 -9.98 -1.59 -4.91
CA GLY A 28 -9.12 -2.58 -5.56
C GLY A 28 -7.89 -2.95 -4.71
N LEU A 29 -8.04 -2.99 -3.38
CA LEU A 29 -6.91 -3.26 -2.49
C LEU A 29 -6.47 -4.72 -2.61
N GLN A 30 -5.18 -4.95 -2.73
CA GLN A 30 -4.55 -6.26 -2.58
C GLN A 30 -3.62 -6.15 -1.38
N ALA A 31 -3.91 -6.88 -0.31
CA ALA A 31 -3.13 -6.83 0.94
C ALA A 31 -3.12 -8.20 1.63
N ASP A 32 -2.06 -8.54 2.35
CA ASP A 32 -2.00 -9.77 3.14
C ASP A 32 -2.87 -9.68 4.39
N LEU A 33 -2.97 -8.48 4.95
CA LEU A 33 -3.71 -8.21 6.19
C LEU A 33 -4.63 -6.99 6.06
N LEU A 34 -5.93 -7.19 6.31
CA LEU A 34 -6.88 -6.11 6.56
C LEU A 34 -7.03 -5.88 8.06
N VAL A 35 -6.72 -4.69 8.53
CA VAL A 35 -6.92 -4.29 9.92
C VAL A 35 -8.29 -3.66 10.08
N VAL A 36 -8.97 -3.98 11.17
CA VAL A 36 -10.22 -3.34 11.59
C VAL A 36 -10.13 -2.92 13.04
N SER A 37 -10.84 -1.85 13.40
CA SER A 37 -10.99 -1.44 14.81
C SER A 37 -12.33 -1.92 15.34
N ALA A 38 -12.33 -2.38 16.60
CA ALA A 38 -13.52 -2.77 17.33
C ALA A 38 -13.42 -2.34 18.80
N TYR A 39 -14.55 -2.32 19.51
CA TYR A 39 -14.52 -2.21 20.96
C TYR A 39 -14.12 -3.56 21.56
N ALA A 40 -13.37 -3.54 22.67
CA ALA A 40 -12.90 -4.75 23.33
C ALA A 40 -14.06 -5.72 23.60
N GLY A 41 -13.95 -6.94 23.06
CA GLY A 41 -14.94 -8.00 23.20
C GLY A 41 -16.27 -7.78 22.47
N ASN A 42 -16.44 -6.70 21.71
CA ASN A 42 -17.65 -6.43 20.94
C ASN A 42 -17.34 -6.28 19.44
N TYR A 43 -17.73 -7.30 18.68
CA TYR A 43 -17.57 -7.36 17.22
C TYR A 43 -18.90 -7.38 16.48
N ASP A 44 -19.98 -6.97 17.14
CA ASP A 44 -21.29 -6.93 16.50
C ASP A 44 -21.29 -5.85 15.39
N PRO A 45 -21.88 -6.16 14.23
CA PRO A 45 -21.90 -5.23 13.10
C PRO A 45 -22.76 -4.02 13.44
N VAL A 46 -22.13 -2.86 13.58
CA VAL A 46 -22.84 -1.59 13.70
C VAL A 46 -22.98 -0.96 12.31
N PRO A 47 -24.20 -0.59 11.86
CA PRO A 47 -24.41 0.02 10.54
C PRO A 47 -23.46 1.19 10.27
N GLY A 48 -22.90 1.24 9.06
CA GLY A 48 -21.92 2.26 8.66
C GLY A 48 -20.47 2.02 9.12
N THR A 49 -20.20 0.94 9.87
CA THR A 49 -18.83 0.53 10.22
C THR A 49 -18.22 -0.42 9.20
N LEU A 50 -16.90 -0.52 9.22
CA LEU A 50 -16.17 -1.52 8.44
C LEU A 50 -16.59 -2.96 8.79
N VAL A 51 -16.87 -3.23 10.06
CA VAL A 51 -17.33 -4.55 10.53
C VAL A 51 -18.67 -4.93 9.88
N ALA A 52 -19.65 -4.02 9.92
CA ALA A 52 -20.92 -4.25 9.24
C ALA A 52 -20.74 -4.43 7.73
N ARG A 53 -19.86 -3.64 7.11
CA ARG A 53 -19.61 -3.73 5.67
C ARG A 53 -19.02 -5.08 5.26
N LEU A 54 -18.09 -5.62 6.04
CA LEU A 54 -17.51 -6.95 5.81
C LEU A 54 -18.57 -8.05 5.93
N GLN A 55 -19.46 -7.95 6.92
CA GLN A 55 -20.54 -8.92 7.10
C GLN A 55 -21.58 -8.84 5.98
N GLU A 56 -22.04 -7.65 5.62
CA GLU A 56 -23.04 -7.44 4.57
C GLU A 56 -22.55 -7.88 3.19
N THR A 57 -21.27 -7.59 2.90
CA THR A 57 -20.73 -7.75 1.55
C THR A 57 -20.12 -9.12 1.31
N CYS A 58 -19.48 -9.70 2.33
CA CYS A 58 -18.73 -10.94 2.23
C CYS A 58 -19.28 -12.05 3.14
N GLY A 59 -20.31 -11.77 3.95
CA GLY A 59 -20.83 -12.71 4.95
C GLY A 59 -19.87 -12.96 6.12
N LEU A 60 -18.84 -12.13 6.26
CA LEU A 60 -17.74 -12.34 7.20
C LEU A 60 -18.12 -11.81 8.59
N LYS A 61 -18.29 -12.71 9.55
CA LYS A 61 -18.69 -12.40 10.94
C LYS A 61 -17.48 -12.44 11.86
N LEU A 62 -16.99 -11.26 12.26
CA LEU A 62 -15.77 -11.15 13.08
C LEU A 62 -15.86 -11.90 14.41
N GLY A 63 -17.01 -11.83 15.10
CA GLY A 63 -17.18 -12.46 16.41
C GLY A 63 -17.10 -13.99 16.41
N THR A 64 -17.20 -14.63 15.24
CA THR A 64 -17.12 -16.10 15.10
C THR A 64 -15.89 -16.57 14.33
N LEU A 65 -15.01 -15.64 13.91
CA LEU A 65 -13.81 -16.05 13.18
C LEU A 65 -12.81 -16.74 14.12
N PRO A 66 -12.21 -17.86 13.67
CA PRO A 66 -11.08 -18.45 14.39
C PRO A 66 -9.92 -17.44 14.48
N ARG A 67 -9.14 -17.55 15.56
CA ARG A 67 -7.97 -16.69 15.82
C ARG A 67 -6.71 -17.53 15.64
N ALA A 68 -5.85 -17.14 14.71
CA ALA A 68 -4.53 -17.74 14.55
C ALA A 68 -3.53 -17.21 15.59
N LEU A 69 -3.70 -15.94 15.99
CA LEU A 69 -2.97 -15.31 17.09
C LEU A 69 -3.95 -14.44 17.87
N ASP A 70 -3.98 -14.59 19.19
CA ASP A 70 -4.85 -13.82 20.08
C ASP A 70 -4.01 -13.16 21.18
N LEU A 71 -3.94 -11.83 21.14
CA LEU A 71 -3.22 -10.99 22.10
C LEU A 71 -4.18 -10.02 22.80
N THR A 72 -5.50 -10.28 22.76
CA THR A 72 -6.52 -9.41 23.37
C THR A 72 -6.40 -9.33 24.89
N GLY A 73 -5.93 -10.40 25.55
CA GLY A 73 -5.67 -10.41 26.99
C GLY A 73 -4.40 -9.64 27.43
N GLY A 74 -3.62 -9.11 26.49
CA GLY A 74 -2.37 -8.41 26.76
C GLY A 74 -2.41 -6.92 26.37
N PRO A 75 -1.28 -6.21 26.52
CA PRO A 75 -1.19 -4.78 26.20
C PRO A 75 -1.36 -4.46 24.70
N VAL A 76 -1.21 -5.45 23.82
CA VAL A 76 -1.42 -5.28 22.38
C VAL A 76 -2.91 -5.12 22.07
N GLY A 77 -3.80 -5.81 22.79
CA GLY A 77 -5.24 -5.68 22.61
C GLY A 77 -5.69 -6.02 21.18
N ALA A 78 -5.13 -7.05 20.56
CA ALA A 78 -5.42 -7.37 19.17
C ALA A 78 -5.39 -8.86 18.88
N TRP A 79 -6.01 -9.28 17.78
CA TRP A 79 -5.95 -10.67 17.30
C TRP A 79 -5.90 -10.72 15.77
N VAL A 80 -5.46 -11.86 15.22
CA VAL A 80 -5.33 -12.10 13.78
C VAL A 80 -5.98 -13.43 13.39
N SER A 81 -6.71 -13.43 12.28
CA SER A 81 -7.35 -14.62 11.73
C SER A 81 -6.36 -15.59 11.07
N PRO A 82 -6.72 -16.88 10.88
CA PRO A 82 -6.06 -17.73 9.88
C PRO A 82 -6.25 -17.16 8.46
N PRO A 83 -5.55 -17.74 7.45
CA PRO A 83 -5.78 -17.38 6.05
C PRO A 83 -7.25 -17.52 5.67
N LEU A 84 -7.83 -16.49 5.07
CA LEU A 84 -9.25 -16.40 4.77
C LEU A 84 -9.71 -17.28 3.60
N ALA A 85 -8.80 -17.92 2.87
CA ALA A 85 -9.16 -18.75 1.71
C ALA A 85 -10.21 -19.82 2.05
N GLU A 86 -10.18 -20.35 3.28
CA GLU A 86 -11.14 -21.36 3.75
C GLU A 86 -12.46 -20.76 4.25
N GLN A 87 -12.43 -19.56 4.84
CA GLN A 87 -13.61 -18.90 5.42
C GLN A 87 -14.33 -17.98 4.42
N LEU A 88 -13.63 -17.56 3.37
CA LEU A 88 -14.09 -16.61 2.36
C LEU A 88 -13.69 -17.08 0.95
N PRO A 89 -14.35 -18.13 0.43
CA PRO A 89 -14.15 -18.60 -0.94
C PRO A 89 -14.41 -17.51 -1.98
N ASP A 90 -13.86 -17.69 -3.18
CA ASP A 90 -13.83 -16.69 -4.25
C ASP A 90 -15.21 -16.16 -4.66
N ASP A 91 -16.26 -16.97 -4.50
CA ASP A 91 -17.65 -16.64 -4.82
C ASP A 91 -18.30 -15.65 -3.84
N ARG A 92 -17.76 -15.51 -2.63
CA ARG A 92 -18.23 -14.55 -1.61
C ARG A 92 -17.67 -13.15 -1.79
N TRP A 93 -16.64 -12.99 -2.61
CA TRP A 93 -16.15 -11.66 -2.95
C TRP A 93 -17.09 -10.98 -3.94
N PRO A 94 -17.29 -9.65 -3.85
CA PRO A 94 -18.13 -8.96 -4.82
C PRO A 94 -17.57 -9.12 -6.23
N ARG A 95 -18.40 -9.55 -7.19
CA ARG A 95 -17.99 -9.84 -8.58
C ARG A 95 -17.25 -8.70 -9.27
N ASN A 96 -17.59 -7.46 -8.93
CA ASN A 96 -16.98 -6.25 -9.51
C ASN A 96 -15.88 -5.65 -8.63
N SER A 97 -15.51 -6.32 -7.53
CA SER A 97 -14.45 -5.86 -6.64
C SER A 97 -13.15 -6.60 -6.93
N ARG A 98 -12.10 -5.82 -7.13
CA ARG A 98 -10.72 -6.30 -7.12
C ARG A 98 -10.09 -6.22 -5.74
N THR A 99 -10.85 -5.91 -4.69
CA THR A 99 -10.31 -5.90 -3.34
C THR A 99 -10.20 -7.33 -2.82
N ARG A 100 -9.01 -7.76 -2.42
CA ARG A 100 -8.74 -9.04 -1.75
C ARG A 100 -7.80 -8.82 -0.57
N PHE A 101 -8.01 -9.60 0.47
CA PHE A 101 -7.09 -9.67 1.60
C PHE A 101 -6.96 -11.08 2.15
N GLY A 102 -5.74 -11.45 2.54
CA GLY A 102 -5.42 -12.81 2.98
C GLY A 102 -5.88 -13.11 4.41
N ARG A 103 -5.88 -12.10 5.29
CA ARG A 103 -6.20 -12.22 6.72
C ARG A 103 -6.90 -10.97 7.22
N ILE A 104 -7.53 -11.08 8.40
CA ILE A 104 -8.02 -9.94 9.17
C ILE A 104 -7.29 -9.84 10.51
N ALA A 105 -6.89 -8.63 10.86
CA ALA A 105 -6.49 -8.26 12.22
C ALA A 105 -7.58 -7.38 12.84
N VAL A 106 -7.89 -7.62 14.12
CA VAL A 106 -8.72 -6.71 14.90
C VAL A 106 -7.87 -6.05 15.96
N VAL A 107 -7.89 -4.72 15.99
CA VAL A 107 -7.31 -3.90 17.05
C VAL A 107 -8.44 -3.42 17.94
N GLU A 108 -8.38 -3.78 19.22
CA GLU A 108 -9.40 -3.45 20.21
C GLU A 108 -9.08 -2.15 20.93
N SER A 109 -10.07 -1.27 20.97
CA SER A 109 -10.05 -0.09 21.82
C SER A 109 -10.92 -0.32 23.05
N PRO A 110 -10.54 0.22 24.21
CA PRO A 110 -11.38 0.16 25.41
C PRO A 110 -12.75 0.79 25.13
N ALA A 111 -13.81 0.19 25.68
CA ALA A 111 -15.20 0.62 25.47
C ALA A 111 -15.51 2.00 26.06
N THR A 112 -14.73 2.44 27.06
CA THR A 112 -14.86 3.76 27.68
C THR A 112 -13.92 4.76 27.02
N ALA A 113 -14.49 5.81 26.42
CA ALA A 113 -13.72 6.98 26.03
C ALA A 113 -12.94 7.50 27.26
N PRO A 114 -11.65 7.87 27.12
CA PRO A 114 -10.92 8.49 28.21
C PRO A 114 -11.67 9.75 28.63
N ASP A 115 -12.02 9.86 29.91
CA ASP A 115 -12.59 11.05 30.51
C ASP A 115 -11.64 12.24 30.22
N PRO A 116 -12.09 13.32 29.54
CA PRO A 116 -11.24 14.44 29.20
C PRO A 116 -10.67 15.18 30.42
N ALA A 117 -11.25 14.98 31.62
CA ALA A 117 -10.74 15.49 32.89
C ALA A 117 -9.81 14.52 33.63
N ALA A 118 -9.80 13.24 33.26
CA ALA A 118 -8.84 12.29 33.77
C ALA A 118 -7.55 12.42 32.95
N SER A 119 -6.42 12.59 33.64
CA SER A 119 -5.13 12.25 33.05
C SER A 119 -5.27 10.86 32.45
N ALA A 120 -5.17 10.76 31.11
CA ALA A 120 -5.34 9.51 30.39
C ALA A 120 -4.60 8.38 31.13
N PRO A 121 -5.21 7.21 31.35
CA PRO A 121 -4.50 6.13 32.03
C PRO A 121 -3.17 5.90 31.30
N PRO A 122 -2.06 5.70 32.03
CA PRO A 122 -0.70 5.68 31.46
C PRO A 122 -0.48 4.58 30.41
N ASN A 123 -1.45 3.68 30.19
CA ASN A 123 -1.33 2.45 29.40
C ASN A 123 -2.39 2.27 28.28
N ALA A 124 -3.14 3.30 27.88
CA ALA A 124 -3.98 3.19 26.67
C ALA A 124 -3.09 3.39 25.43
N TRP A 125 -2.54 2.31 24.88
CA TRP A 125 -1.78 2.38 23.64
C TRP A 125 -2.68 2.90 22.52
N PRO A 126 -2.31 3.97 21.80
CA PRO A 126 -3.06 4.41 20.62
C PRO A 126 -3.19 3.24 19.63
N ALA A 127 -4.32 3.13 18.93
CA ALA A 127 -4.62 1.99 18.07
C ALA A 127 -3.53 1.69 17.02
N PHE A 128 -2.83 2.71 16.52
CA PHE A 128 -1.70 2.52 15.62
C PHE A 128 -0.46 1.93 16.31
N GLN A 129 -0.21 2.24 17.59
CA GLN A 129 0.84 1.58 18.35
C GLN A 129 0.53 0.09 18.56
N GLN A 130 -0.72 -0.23 18.89
CA GLN A 130 -1.19 -1.62 18.98
C GLN A 130 -0.98 -2.35 17.64
N LEU A 131 -1.35 -1.72 16.52
CA LEU A 131 -1.10 -2.26 15.18
C LEU A 131 0.38 -2.56 14.94
N PHE A 132 1.29 -1.61 15.10
CA PHE A 132 2.71 -1.86 14.81
C PHE A 132 3.34 -2.90 15.74
N CYS A 133 2.90 -2.96 17.00
CA CYS A 133 3.34 -4.02 17.91
C CYS A 133 2.79 -5.39 17.51
N LEU A 134 1.54 -5.47 17.05
CA LEU A 134 1.01 -6.69 16.45
C LEU A 134 1.85 -7.10 15.24
N LEU A 135 2.10 -6.19 14.30
CA LEU A 135 2.87 -6.48 13.09
C LEU A 135 4.30 -6.94 13.40
N ALA A 136 4.93 -6.41 14.45
CA ALA A 136 6.26 -6.84 14.89
C ALA A 136 6.26 -8.28 15.45
N LEU A 137 5.12 -8.75 16.00
CA LEU A 137 5.00 -10.09 16.56
C LEU A 137 4.60 -11.14 15.52
N LEU A 138 3.91 -10.76 14.45
CA LEU A 138 3.41 -11.71 13.44
C LEU A 138 4.48 -12.66 12.88
N PRO A 139 5.68 -12.20 12.47
CA PRO A 139 6.72 -13.09 11.94
C PRO A 139 7.23 -14.10 12.97
N LEU A 140 7.25 -13.73 14.26
CA LEU A 140 7.64 -14.65 15.35
C LEU A 140 6.66 -15.81 15.51
N HIS A 141 5.43 -15.66 15.01
CA HIS A 141 4.40 -16.68 14.97
C HIS A 141 4.25 -17.34 13.59
N GLY A 142 5.20 -17.11 12.67
CA GLY A 142 5.16 -17.66 11.30
C GLY A 142 4.03 -17.09 10.45
N ILE A 143 3.58 -15.87 10.75
CA ILE A 143 2.57 -15.15 9.97
C ILE A 143 3.27 -14.01 9.22
N ASP A 144 3.48 -14.20 7.92
CA ASP A 144 4.07 -13.18 7.06
C ASP A 144 2.95 -12.30 6.47
N CYS A 145 3.03 -10.99 6.67
CA CYS A 145 2.06 -10.01 6.18
C CYS A 145 2.76 -8.74 5.65
N PRO A 146 3.46 -8.81 4.51
CA PRO A 146 4.22 -7.68 4.00
C PRO A 146 3.37 -6.50 3.54
N SER A 147 2.14 -6.74 3.08
CA SER A 147 1.18 -5.70 2.73
C SER A 147 0.02 -5.64 3.72
N VAL A 148 -0.15 -4.49 4.37
CA VAL A 148 -1.18 -4.24 5.37
C VAL A 148 -2.09 -3.11 4.88
N ALA A 149 -3.41 -3.31 4.95
CA ALA A 149 -4.40 -2.27 4.73
C ALA A 149 -5.15 -1.97 6.03
N THR A 150 -5.25 -0.70 6.43
CA THR A 150 -5.95 -0.29 7.65
C THR A 150 -6.77 0.98 7.42
N PRO A 151 -7.98 1.09 7.99
CA PRO A 151 -8.66 2.37 8.02
C PRO A 151 -7.93 3.35 8.94
N LEU A 152 -8.35 4.61 8.96
CA LEU A 152 -8.03 5.50 10.08
C LEU A 152 -8.66 4.94 11.36
N LEU A 153 -7.84 4.23 12.15
CA LEU A 153 -8.28 3.58 13.38
C LEU A 153 -8.85 4.63 14.34
N SER A 154 -9.96 4.28 14.99
CA SER A 154 -10.65 5.14 15.95
C SER A 154 -11.34 6.40 15.42
N ALA A 155 -11.21 6.72 14.12
CA ALA A 155 -11.83 7.91 13.52
C ALA A 155 -13.34 7.76 13.23
N GLY A 156 -13.87 6.54 13.17
CA GLY A 156 -15.28 6.26 12.88
C GLY A 156 -16.19 6.39 14.10
N ASN A 157 -16.93 5.33 14.43
CA ASN A 157 -17.88 5.30 15.55
C ASN A 157 -17.23 5.42 16.95
N GLN A 158 -15.90 5.47 17.02
CA GLN A 158 -15.15 5.77 18.24
C GLN A 158 -14.94 7.29 18.44
N GLY A 159 -15.28 8.11 17.43
CA GLY A 159 -15.40 9.57 17.56
C GLY A 159 -14.09 10.34 17.74
N VAL A 160 -12.93 9.71 17.53
CA VAL A 160 -11.65 10.41 17.62
C VAL A 160 -11.47 11.29 16.38
N GLN A 161 -11.24 12.58 16.59
CA GLN A 161 -10.97 13.48 15.46
C GLN A 161 -9.68 13.04 14.74
N PRO A 162 -9.72 12.78 13.42
CA PRO A 162 -8.57 12.31 12.65
C PRO A 162 -7.31 13.18 12.83
N GLU A 163 -7.48 14.50 12.90
CA GLU A 163 -6.40 15.47 13.00
C GLU A 163 -5.57 15.29 14.27
N ARG A 164 -6.19 14.80 15.34
CA ARG A 164 -5.50 14.48 16.60
C ARG A 164 -4.65 13.22 16.51
N LEU A 165 -4.94 12.34 15.55
CA LEU A 165 -4.23 11.09 15.34
C LEU A 165 -2.98 11.27 14.47
N PHE A 166 -2.92 12.28 13.60
CA PHE A 166 -1.88 12.40 12.59
C PHE A 166 -0.44 12.46 13.14
N PRO A 167 -0.12 13.27 14.18
CA PRO A 167 1.25 13.31 14.69
C PRO A 167 1.73 11.95 15.19
N ALA A 168 0.90 11.29 16.00
CA ALA A 168 1.21 9.96 16.52
C ALA A 168 1.25 8.90 15.41
N LEU A 169 0.36 8.99 14.42
CA LEU A 169 0.36 8.11 13.26
C LEU A 169 1.67 8.21 12.47
N LEU A 170 2.14 9.43 12.17
CA LEU A 170 3.36 9.64 11.37
C LEU A 170 4.62 9.18 12.11
N GLU A 171 4.72 9.48 13.40
CA GLU A 171 5.77 8.97 14.27
C GLU A 171 5.78 7.44 14.27
N ARG A 172 4.61 6.82 14.50
CA ARG A 172 4.49 5.36 14.54
C ARG A 172 4.69 4.69 13.19
N CYS A 173 4.33 5.32 12.08
CA CYS A 173 4.67 4.82 10.75
C CYS A 173 6.19 4.76 10.58
N ARG A 174 6.93 5.79 10.98
CA ARG A 174 8.41 5.78 10.90
C ARG A 174 9.03 4.70 11.76
N ASP A 175 8.62 4.62 13.02
CA ASP A 175 9.10 3.59 13.94
C ASP A 175 8.73 2.19 13.45
N GLY A 176 7.48 2.02 13.03
CA GLY A 176 6.92 0.77 12.52
C GLY A 176 7.67 0.27 11.30
N PHE A 177 7.84 1.11 10.28
CA PHE A 177 8.65 0.74 9.12
C PHE A 177 10.12 0.51 9.47
N ARG A 178 10.67 1.06 10.57
CA ARG A 178 12.05 0.76 11.00
C ARG A 178 12.17 -0.57 11.74
N HIS A 179 11.15 -0.92 12.53
CA HIS A 179 11.19 -2.01 13.49
C HIS A 179 10.38 -3.25 13.10
N VAL A 180 9.54 -3.17 12.08
CA VAL A 180 8.79 -4.31 11.52
C VAL A 180 9.50 -4.74 10.23
N PRO A 181 10.35 -5.79 10.27
CA PRO A 181 11.22 -6.13 9.16
C PRO A 181 10.46 -6.49 7.88
N ASP A 182 9.35 -7.20 8.02
CA ASP A 182 8.60 -7.74 6.88
C ASP A 182 7.53 -6.77 6.35
N LEU A 183 7.28 -5.63 7.01
CA LEU A 183 6.34 -4.63 6.51
C LEU A 183 6.95 -3.90 5.30
N GLU A 184 6.34 -4.13 4.14
CA GLU A 184 6.71 -3.50 2.87
C GLU A 184 5.68 -2.42 2.49
N ARG A 185 4.40 -2.67 2.73
CA ARG A 185 3.34 -1.79 2.26
C ARG A 185 2.30 -1.55 3.34
N LEU A 186 2.06 -0.29 3.66
CA LEU A 186 0.95 0.13 4.51
C LEU A 186 -0.01 0.99 3.69
N VAL A 187 -1.25 0.54 3.55
CA VAL A 187 -2.32 1.30 2.90
C VAL A 187 -3.25 1.84 3.96
N LEU A 188 -3.20 3.15 4.18
CA LEU A 188 -4.20 3.87 4.96
C LEU A 188 -5.37 4.22 4.06
N PHE A 189 -6.57 3.80 4.43
CA PHE A 189 -7.76 4.14 3.67
C PHE A 189 -8.87 4.70 4.54
N ASP A 190 -9.79 5.42 3.90
CA ASP A 190 -10.99 5.93 4.54
C ASP A 190 -12.04 6.17 3.48
N ARG A 191 -13.32 6.05 3.86
CA ARG A 191 -14.42 6.44 2.98
C ARG A 191 -14.40 7.95 2.74
N GLN A 192 -14.12 8.72 3.78
CA GLN A 192 -14.04 10.17 3.73
C GLN A 192 -12.70 10.63 3.16
N ARG A 193 -12.78 11.44 2.11
CA ARG A 193 -11.61 11.98 1.43
C ARG A 193 -10.90 13.07 2.23
N ALA A 194 -11.66 13.95 2.89
CA ALA A 194 -11.12 15.14 3.53
C ALA A 194 -10.06 14.84 4.63
N PRO A 195 -10.25 13.89 5.56
CA PRO A 195 -9.22 13.56 6.55
C PRO A 195 -7.92 13.07 5.92
N LEU A 196 -8.01 12.25 4.86
CA LEU A 196 -6.83 11.74 4.16
C LEU A 196 -6.11 12.82 3.34
N GLU A 197 -6.81 13.82 2.81
CA GLU A 197 -6.18 14.96 2.13
C GLU A 197 -5.41 15.86 3.10
N GLN A 198 -5.93 16.04 4.31
CA GLN A 198 -5.22 16.74 5.38
C GLN A 198 -3.96 15.97 5.78
N LEU A 199 -4.08 14.65 5.99
CA LEU A 199 -2.94 13.77 6.28
C LEU A 199 -1.90 13.81 5.15
N ALA A 200 -2.34 13.75 3.89
CA ALA A 200 -1.47 13.86 2.71
C ALA A 200 -0.69 15.18 2.72
N THR A 201 -1.35 16.28 3.06
CA THR A 201 -0.72 17.60 3.14
C THR A 201 0.32 17.66 4.26
N ARG A 202 0.03 17.09 5.43
CA ARG A 202 0.98 16.98 6.54
C ARG A 202 2.21 16.15 6.18
N ILE A 203 2.01 15.02 5.51
CA ILE A 203 3.11 14.17 5.02
C ILE A 203 3.99 14.96 4.04
N ASP A 204 3.38 15.67 3.10
CA ASP A 204 4.14 16.45 2.13
C ASP A 204 4.92 17.58 2.81
N GLU A 205 4.34 18.28 3.78
CA GLU A 205 5.04 19.27 4.59
C GLU A 205 6.27 18.66 5.28
N GLU A 206 6.10 17.48 5.87
CA GLU A 206 7.13 16.80 6.63
C GLU A 206 8.25 16.22 5.75
N LEU A 207 7.90 15.74 4.56
CA LEU A 207 8.82 15.32 3.51
C LEU A 207 9.35 16.49 2.67
N GLN A 208 8.92 17.72 2.99
CA GLN A 208 9.20 18.94 2.25
C GLN A 208 8.81 18.87 0.77
N ARG A 209 7.79 18.11 0.36
CA ARG A 209 7.40 17.93 -1.06
C ARG A 209 6.62 19.14 -1.59
N ASN A 210 6.73 19.39 -2.90
CA ASN A 210 5.95 20.47 -3.51
C ASN A 210 4.51 20.00 -3.78
N PRO A 211 3.47 20.76 -3.40
CA PRO A 211 2.08 20.44 -3.74
C PRO A 211 1.82 20.18 -5.23
N SER A 212 2.64 20.74 -6.13
CA SER A 212 2.56 20.44 -7.58
C SER A 212 2.82 18.96 -7.92
N GLU A 213 3.47 18.20 -7.06
CA GLU A 213 3.67 16.75 -7.22
C GLU A 213 2.36 15.96 -7.06
N ARG A 214 1.33 16.55 -6.43
CA ARG A 214 -0.04 15.99 -6.37
C ARG A 214 -0.90 16.34 -7.58
N GLN A 215 -0.38 17.12 -8.54
CA GLN A 215 -1.17 17.53 -9.70
C GLN A 215 -1.52 16.30 -10.56
N LEU A 216 -2.80 16.18 -10.87
CA LEU A 216 -3.29 15.13 -11.76
C LEU A 216 -2.74 15.38 -13.16
N LEU A 217 -2.22 14.32 -13.75
CA LEU A 217 -1.68 14.29 -15.10
C LEU A 217 -2.82 14.07 -16.07
N ASP A 218 -3.07 15.06 -16.92
CA ASP A 218 -3.90 14.87 -18.12
C ASP A 218 -3.09 14.07 -19.15
N LEU A 219 -3.21 12.75 -19.12
CA LEU A 219 -2.50 11.88 -20.05
C LEU A 219 -3.02 12.04 -21.48
N ALA A 220 -4.34 12.22 -21.64
CA ALA A 220 -5.00 12.31 -22.94
C ALA A 220 -4.69 13.64 -23.66
N GLY A 221 -4.80 14.77 -22.95
CA GLY A 221 -4.52 16.09 -23.53
C GLY A 221 -3.03 16.36 -23.78
N ARG A 222 -2.13 15.52 -23.24
CA ARG A 222 -0.67 15.65 -23.41
C ARG A 222 -0.09 14.81 -24.54
N GLY A 223 -0.92 14.10 -25.32
CA GLY A 223 -0.45 13.24 -26.41
C GLY A 223 0.40 12.05 -25.93
N LEU A 224 0.36 11.76 -24.63
CA LEU A 224 0.85 10.50 -24.10
C LEU A 224 -0.13 9.43 -24.57
N ALA A 225 0.35 8.29 -25.09
CA ALA A 225 -0.50 7.19 -25.53
C ALA A 225 -0.60 6.12 -24.42
N PRO A 226 -1.35 6.35 -23.31
CA PRO A 226 -1.50 5.35 -22.27
C PRO A 226 -2.14 4.07 -22.80
N HIS A 227 -2.83 4.13 -23.95
CA HIS A 227 -3.42 2.97 -24.61
C HIS A 227 -2.40 1.90 -24.98
N GLU A 228 -1.20 2.26 -25.45
CA GLU A 228 -0.16 1.29 -25.81
C GLU A 228 0.37 0.59 -24.56
N LEU A 229 0.69 1.35 -23.50
CA LEU A 229 1.12 0.77 -22.23
C LEU A 229 0.00 -0.04 -21.56
N LEU A 230 -1.26 0.40 -21.62
CA LEU A 230 -2.41 -0.36 -21.13
C LEU A 230 -2.54 -1.71 -21.84
N ALA A 231 -2.41 -1.71 -23.17
CA ALA A 231 -2.41 -2.93 -23.96
C ALA A 231 -1.22 -3.83 -23.60
N ALA A 232 -0.03 -3.25 -23.41
CA ALA A 232 1.18 -3.97 -22.98
C ALA A 232 1.00 -4.62 -21.60
N LEU A 233 0.47 -3.89 -20.61
CA LEU A 233 0.17 -4.38 -19.26
C LEU A 233 -0.83 -5.54 -19.28
N GLN A 234 -1.94 -5.38 -20.03
CA GLN A 234 -2.96 -6.42 -20.15
C GLN A 234 -2.45 -7.65 -20.91
N SER A 235 -1.64 -7.45 -21.96
CA SER A 235 -0.98 -8.53 -22.68
C SER A 235 0.03 -9.26 -21.80
N PHE A 236 0.81 -8.51 -21.03
CA PHE A 236 1.83 -9.03 -20.12
C PHE A 236 1.22 -9.98 -19.08
N SER A 237 0.17 -9.56 -18.37
CA SER A 237 -0.51 -10.40 -17.39
C SER A 237 -1.09 -11.68 -17.99
N ARG A 238 -1.52 -11.66 -19.26
CA ARG A 238 -1.99 -12.87 -19.97
C ARG A 238 -0.86 -13.80 -20.41
N ARG A 239 0.30 -13.24 -20.79
CA ARG A 239 1.47 -14.00 -21.25
C ARG A 239 2.23 -14.65 -20.09
N HIS A 240 2.15 -14.06 -18.90
CA HIS A 240 2.91 -14.46 -17.73
C HIS A 240 2.00 -14.69 -16.50
N PRO A 241 1.03 -15.61 -16.58
CA PRO A 241 0.12 -15.91 -15.47
C PRO A 241 0.83 -16.50 -14.23
N GLU A 242 2.04 -17.04 -14.41
CA GLU A 242 2.86 -17.61 -13.33
C GLU A 242 3.53 -16.56 -12.43
N LEU A 243 3.56 -15.30 -12.85
CA LEU A 243 4.22 -14.23 -12.11
C LEU A 243 3.25 -13.61 -11.09
N ASP A 244 3.71 -13.51 -9.85
CA ASP A 244 3.01 -12.79 -8.77
C ASP A 244 3.15 -11.26 -8.93
N VAL A 245 2.49 -10.72 -9.96
CA VAL A 245 2.49 -9.27 -10.31
C VAL A 245 1.12 -8.75 -10.71
N GLU A 246 0.07 -9.58 -10.63
CA GLU A 246 -1.29 -9.21 -11.05
C GLU A 246 -1.79 -7.97 -10.32
N GLY A 247 -1.54 -7.87 -9.00
CA GLY A 247 -1.93 -6.71 -8.21
C GLY A 247 -1.29 -5.40 -8.68
N ASP A 248 -0.01 -5.43 -9.05
CA ASP A 248 0.72 -4.25 -9.54
C ASP A 248 0.27 -3.83 -10.93
N VAL A 249 0.07 -4.81 -11.81
CA VAL A 249 -0.47 -4.58 -13.15
C VAL A 249 -1.88 -4.00 -13.06
N ALA A 250 -2.75 -4.56 -12.21
CA ALA A 250 -4.11 -4.09 -12.03
C ALA A 250 -4.16 -2.65 -11.51
N GLU A 251 -3.26 -2.27 -10.61
CA GLU A 251 -3.14 -0.91 -10.09
C GLU A 251 -2.71 0.08 -11.18
N LEU A 252 -1.67 -0.26 -11.96
CA LEU A 252 -1.24 0.58 -13.08
C LEU A 252 -2.32 0.71 -14.15
N VAL A 253 -3.02 -0.37 -14.49
CA VAL A 253 -4.16 -0.35 -15.41
C VAL A 253 -5.26 0.57 -14.91
N HIS A 254 -5.58 0.50 -13.61
CA HIS A 254 -6.60 1.37 -13.01
C HIS A 254 -6.20 2.85 -13.10
N GLN A 255 -4.94 3.17 -12.78
CA GLN A 255 -4.42 4.54 -12.80
C GLN A 255 -4.35 5.13 -14.22
N LEU A 256 -3.89 4.34 -15.19
CA LEU A 256 -3.79 4.75 -16.59
C LEU A 256 -5.18 4.83 -17.26
N GLY A 257 -6.09 3.91 -16.93
CA GLY A 257 -7.45 3.89 -17.48
C GLY A 257 -8.37 4.98 -16.93
N GLY A 258 -8.12 5.44 -15.71
CA GLY A 258 -8.88 6.52 -15.07
C GLY A 258 -8.50 7.93 -15.52
N LEU A 259 -7.41 8.10 -16.28
CA LEU A 259 -6.87 9.40 -16.76
C LEU A 259 -6.64 10.47 -15.66
N GLN A 260 -6.68 10.07 -14.39
CA GLN A 260 -6.50 10.93 -13.22
C GLN A 260 -5.46 10.26 -12.33
N THR A 261 -4.19 10.39 -12.71
CA THR A 261 -3.05 9.83 -11.98
C THR A 261 -2.02 10.92 -11.70
N THR A 262 -1.20 10.74 -10.66
CA THR A 262 -0.10 11.66 -10.37
C THR A 262 1.22 11.04 -10.85
N ALA A 263 2.23 11.89 -11.10
CA ALA A 263 3.57 11.40 -11.43
C ALA A 263 4.13 10.49 -10.32
N VAL A 264 3.74 10.77 -9.08
CA VAL A 264 4.12 10.02 -7.89
C VAL A 264 3.57 8.61 -7.89
N ALA A 265 2.26 8.48 -8.13
CA ALA A 265 1.59 7.19 -8.24
C ALA A 265 2.24 6.35 -9.35
N LEU A 266 2.37 6.93 -10.54
CA LEU A 266 3.01 6.25 -11.67
C LEU A 266 4.44 5.81 -11.35
N GLY A 267 5.25 6.69 -10.77
CA GLY A 267 6.63 6.39 -10.40
C GLY A 267 6.75 5.26 -9.40
N LEU A 268 5.93 5.28 -8.34
CA LEU A 268 5.94 4.26 -7.30
C LEU A 268 5.49 2.90 -7.83
N HIS A 269 4.33 2.83 -8.50
CA HIS A 269 3.79 1.56 -8.98
C HIS A 269 4.60 0.99 -10.14
N GLY A 270 5.11 1.84 -11.04
CA GLY A 270 6.01 1.43 -12.12
C GLY A 270 7.31 0.84 -11.56
N ARG A 271 7.95 1.51 -10.59
CA ARG A 271 9.15 0.98 -9.92
C ARG A 271 8.87 -0.33 -9.19
N ARG A 272 7.76 -0.42 -8.45
CA ARG A 272 7.39 -1.63 -7.70
C ARG A 272 7.16 -2.83 -8.60
N LEU A 273 6.46 -2.65 -9.72
CA LEU A 273 6.30 -3.69 -10.73
C LEU A 273 7.66 -4.16 -11.26
N VAL A 274 8.54 -3.23 -11.65
CA VAL A 274 9.89 -3.55 -12.14
C VAL A 274 10.71 -4.29 -11.09
N GLU A 275 10.65 -3.86 -9.84
CA GLU A 275 11.38 -4.49 -8.72
C GLU A 275 10.93 -5.94 -8.51
N ARG A 276 9.62 -6.23 -8.54
CA ARG A 276 9.10 -7.60 -8.48
C ARG A 276 9.52 -8.46 -9.66
N LEU A 277 9.47 -7.92 -10.87
CA LEU A 277 9.90 -8.64 -12.08
C LEU A 277 11.39 -8.99 -12.03
N VAL A 278 12.24 -8.06 -11.58
CA VAL A 278 13.67 -8.31 -11.38
C VAL A 278 13.90 -9.40 -10.33
N ARG A 279 13.17 -9.37 -9.20
CA ARG A 279 13.29 -10.40 -8.16
C ARG A 279 12.88 -11.77 -8.64
N GLN A 280 11.74 -11.87 -9.32
CA GLN A 280 11.28 -13.14 -9.89
C GLN A 280 12.28 -13.67 -10.90
N ARG A 281 12.81 -12.81 -11.78
CA ARG A 281 13.83 -13.19 -12.75
C ARG A 281 15.12 -13.71 -12.11
N LEU A 282 15.52 -13.15 -10.95
CA LEU A 282 16.73 -13.53 -10.23
C LEU A 282 16.48 -14.63 -9.17
N GLY A 283 15.23 -15.05 -8.93
CA GLY A 283 14.86 -15.96 -7.84
C GLY A 283 15.13 -15.37 -6.44
N TRP A 284 15.10 -14.05 -6.31
CA TRP A 284 15.46 -13.35 -5.07
C TRP A 284 14.27 -13.13 -4.15
N ARG A 285 14.48 -13.39 -2.85
CA ARG A 285 13.51 -13.04 -1.80
C ARG A 285 13.72 -11.64 -1.22
N ARG A 286 14.95 -11.11 -1.24
CA ARG A 286 15.31 -9.81 -0.68
C ARG A 286 16.41 -9.16 -1.53
N GLY A 287 16.43 -7.83 -1.55
CA GLY A 287 17.42 -7.04 -2.28
C GLY A 287 16.78 -5.80 -2.90
N THR A 288 17.58 -4.75 -3.11
CA THR A 288 17.08 -3.53 -3.75
C THR A 288 17.05 -3.67 -5.27
N LEU A 289 16.14 -2.96 -5.93
CA LEU A 289 16.14 -2.88 -7.40
C LEU A 289 17.53 -2.51 -7.95
N TYR A 290 18.26 -1.58 -7.32
CA TYR A 290 19.62 -1.24 -7.75
C TYR A 290 20.58 -2.44 -7.73
N GLN A 291 20.56 -3.24 -6.67
CA GLN A 291 21.37 -4.47 -6.58
C GLN A 291 20.96 -5.48 -7.65
N GLY A 292 19.65 -5.64 -7.90
CA GLY A 292 19.14 -6.51 -8.96
C GLY A 292 19.64 -6.07 -10.34
N LEU A 293 19.61 -4.77 -10.64
CA LEU A 293 20.13 -4.23 -11.91
C LEU A 293 21.63 -4.44 -12.07
N GLN A 294 22.41 -4.37 -10.99
CA GLN A 294 23.85 -4.69 -11.04
C GLN A 294 24.09 -6.17 -11.39
N VAL A 295 23.23 -7.08 -10.92
CA VAL A 295 23.33 -8.50 -11.26
C VAL A 295 22.91 -8.75 -12.69
N LEU A 296 21.79 -8.17 -13.15
CA LEU A 296 21.37 -8.26 -14.55
C LEU A 296 22.42 -7.70 -15.53
N THR A 297 23.17 -6.67 -15.11
CA THR A 297 24.31 -6.15 -15.87
C THR A 297 25.41 -7.22 -16.03
N ARG A 298 25.71 -7.97 -14.97
CA ARG A 298 26.71 -9.06 -15.01
C ARG A 298 26.24 -10.25 -15.84
N GLU A 299 24.93 -10.51 -15.87
CA GLU A 299 24.29 -11.52 -16.73
C GLU A 299 24.20 -11.10 -18.21
N GLN A 300 24.73 -9.92 -18.57
CA GLN A 300 24.75 -9.41 -19.93
C GLN A 300 23.35 -9.23 -20.54
N VAL A 301 22.37 -8.85 -19.71
CA VAL A 301 21.07 -8.37 -20.20
C VAL A 301 21.29 -7.21 -21.18
N ASN A 302 20.45 -7.12 -22.20
CA ASN A 302 20.55 -6.08 -23.23
C ASN A 302 20.71 -4.68 -22.59
N PRO A 303 21.77 -3.93 -22.92
CA PRO A 303 22.03 -2.60 -22.35
C PRO A 303 20.87 -1.61 -22.51
N TRP A 304 20.09 -1.74 -23.58
CA TRP A 304 18.90 -0.92 -23.81
C TRP A 304 17.83 -1.19 -22.75
N ILE A 305 17.57 -2.46 -22.44
CA ILE A 305 16.63 -2.85 -21.39
C ILE A 305 17.12 -2.43 -20.02
N LEU A 306 18.42 -2.59 -19.73
CA LEU A 306 19.01 -2.07 -18.49
C LEU A 306 18.82 -0.56 -18.37
N SER A 307 18.97 0.20 -19.46
CA SER A 307 18.70 1.63 -19.49
C SER A 307 17.23 1.93 -19.17
N CYS A 308 16.27 1.20 -19.76
CA CYS A 308 14.85 1.36 -19.47
C CYS A 308 14.53 1.03 -18.00
N LEU A 309 15.09 -0.05 -17.45
CA LEU A 309 14.95 -0.42 -16.03
C LEU A 309 15.50 0.68 -15.11
N HIS A 310 16.68 1.24 -15.44
CA HIS A 310 17.24 2.37 -14.71
C HIS A 310 16.38 3.63 -14.81
N GLN A 311 15.78 3.90 -15.97
CA GLN A 311 14.86 5.05 -16.17
C GLN A 311 13.67 4.94 -15.21
N VAL A 312 13.01 3.79 -15.16
CA VAL A 312 11.86 3.56 -14.25
C VAL A 312 12.29 3.69 -12.79
N ARG A 313 13.44 3.11 -12.41
CA ARG A 313 13.99 3.23 -11.05
C ARG A 313 14.28 4.68 -10.68
N VAL A 314 15.00 5.42 -11.53
CA VAL A 314 15.41 6.81 -11.25
C VAL A 314 14.18 7.71 -11.15
N PHE A 315 13.22 7.55 -12.06
CA PHE A 315 11.97 8.28 -12.02
C PHE A 315 11.18 7.97 -10.73
N GLY A 316 11.02 6.69 -10.38
CA GLY A 316 10.35 6.29 -9.14
C GLY A 316 11.03 6.84 -7.88
N ASN A 317 12.37 6.77 -7.82
CA ASN A 317 13.14 7.33 -6.70
C ASN A 317 13.01 8.86 -6.61
N TRP A 318 13.03 9.54 -7.76
CA TRP A 318 12.83 10.99 -7.81
C TRP A 318 11.46 11.37 -7.25
N MET A 319 10.44 10.55 -7.53
CA MET A 319 9.06 10.79 -7.11
C MET A 319 8.75 10.36 -5.67
N GLY A 320 9.45 9.34 -5.17
CA GLY A 320 9.22 8.76 -3.85
C GLY A 320 10.05 9.40 -2.72
N HIS A 321 11.10 10.17 -3.05
CA HIS A 321 12.05 10.68 -2.05
C HIS A 321 12.19 12.20 -2.03
N PRO A 322 12.37 12.82 -0.84
CA PRO A 322 12.76 14.22 -0.72
C PRO A 322 14.10 14.46 -1.44
N SER A 323 14.12 15.39 -2.40
CA SER A 323 15.36 15.81 -3.05
C SER A 323 16.28 16.47 -2.01
N ARG A 324 17.35 15.77 -1.59
CA ARG A 324 18.29 16.23 -0.54
C ARG A 324 19.26 17.34 -0.99
N SER A 325 19.20 17.83 -2.22
CA SER A 325 20.15 18.86 -2.68
C SER A 325 19.62 19.79 -3.78
N GLY A 326 19.46 21.07 -3.45
CA GLY A 326 19.83 22.24 -4.25
C GLY A 326 19.05 22.61 -5.52
N ALA A 327 18.54 21.66 -6.29
CA ALA A 327 17.80 21.98 -7.52
C ALA A 327 16.65 21.00 -7.72
N ARG A 328 15.49 21.32 -7.14
CA ARG A 328 14.24 20.63 -7.44
C ARG A 328 13.78 21.04 -8.83
N ARG A 329 14.13 20.26 -9.84
CA ARG A 329 13.45 20.33 -11.13
C ARG A 329 12.02 19.81 -10.91
N ALA A 330 11.03 20.49 -11.47
CA ALA A 330 9.65 19.97 -11.51
C ALA A 330 9.55 18.86 -12.55
N VAL A 331 8.71 17.85 -12.30
CA VAL A 331 8.42 16.81 -13.29
C VAL A 331 7.76 17.43 -14.50
N THR A 332 8.34 17.19 -15.67
CA THR A 332 7.79 17.64 -16.93
C THR A 332 6.97 16.52 -17.59
N PRO A 333 6.06 16.84 -18.51
CA PRO A 333 5.38 15.82 -19.32
C PRO A 333 6.34 14.84 -20.01
N ILE A 334 7.49 15.34 -20.47
CA ILE A 334 8.52 14.55 -21.16
C ILE A 334 9.10 13.48 -20.23
N ASP A 335 9.32 13.82 -18.95
CA ASP A 335 9.84 12.86 -17.97
C ASP A 335 8.84 11.71 -17.75
N VAL A 336 7.54 12.02 -17.72
CA VAL A 336 6.47 11.01 -17.65
C VAL A 336 6.44 10.17 -18.92
N THR A 337 6.49 10.79 -20.12
CA THR A 337 6.53 10.04 -21.40
C THR A 337 7.69 9.05 -21.42
N ALA A 338 8.89 9.50 -21.06
CA ALA A 338 10.09 8.69 -21.08
C ALA A 338 9.98 7.53 -20.09
N MET A 339 9.40 7.75 -18.92
CA MET A 339 9.14 6.68 -17.96
C MET A 339 8.13 5.66 -18.50
N LEU A 340 7.00 6.10 -19.04
CA LEU A 340 5.96 5.19 -19.57
C LEU A 340 6.48 4.36 -20.74
N ALA A 341 7.24 4.97 -21.66
CA ALA A 341 7.88 4.27 -22.77
C ALA A 341 8.94 3.26 -22.29
N ALA A 342 9.73 3.63 -21.29
CA ALA A 342 10.69 2.71 -20.66
C ALA A 342 9.98 1.52 -20.00
N LEU A 343 8.89 1.77 -19.26
CA LEU A 343 8.10 0.71 -18.63
C LEU A 343 7.47 -0.22 -19.67
N GLN A 344 6.89 0.32 -20.74
CA GLN A 344 6.35 -0.47 -21.84
C GLN A 344 7.41 -1.40 -22.42
N ARG A 345 8.60 -0.86 -22.73
CA ARG A 345 9.71 -1.64 -23.30
C ARG A 345 10.18 -2.76 -22.37
N VAL A 346 10.22 -2.47 -21.08
CA VAL A 346 10.54 -3.45 -20.03
C VAL A 346 9.50 -4.59 -20.01
N LEU A 347 8.22 -4.32 -20.19
CA LEU A 347 7.18 -5.35 -20.21
C LEU A 347 7.15 -6.17 -21.52
N GLU A 348 7.47 -5.55 -22.65
CA GLU A 348 7.50 -6.22 -23.95
C GLU A 348 8.61 -7.28 -24.03
N ASP A 349 9.80 -6.94 -23.53
CA ASP A 349 11.01 -7.76 -23.71
C ASP A 349 11.30 -8.71 -22.52
N TYR A 350 10.44 -8.79 -21.51
CA TYR A 350 10.56 -9.75 -20.40
C TYR A 350 10.51 -11.20 -20.94
N PRO A 351 11.37 -12.15 -20.47
CA PRO A 351 12.24 -12.14 -19.26
C PRO A 351 13.67 -11.57 -19.43
N TRP A 352 13.89 -10.66 -20.40
CA TRP A 352 15.14 -9.88 -20.60
C TRP A 352 16.43 -10.68 -20.87
N GLY A 353 16.34 -11.91 -21.33
CA GLY A 353 17.50 -12.76 -21.57
C GLY A 353 17.10 -14.23 -21.61
N ARG A 354 18.08 -15.13 -21.74
CA ARG A 354 17.79 -16.56 -21.70
C ARG A 354 17.38 -16.96 -20.28
N ALA A 355 16.24 -17.64 -20.19
CA ALA A 355 15.69 -18.24 -18.97
C ALA A 355 16.65 -19.25 -18.36
#